data_AF-A0A965FGB4-F1
#
_entry.id   AF-A0A965FGB4-F1
#
_cell.length_a   1.000
_cell.length_b   1.000
_cell.length_c   1.000
_cell.angle_alpha   90.00
_cell.angle_beta   90.00
_cell.angle_gamma   90.00
#
_symmetry.space_group_name_H-M   'P 1'
#
loop_
_entity.id
_entity.type
_entity.pdbx_description
1 polymer ?
#
loop_
_entity_poly.entity_id
_entity_poly.type
_entity_poly.pdbx_seq_one_letter_code
_entity_poly.pdbx_strand_id
1 'polypeptide(L)'
;MIFGPTRLEEAKGAILAHTMRLAGRVLKKGTVLDDGAVAALREGGHREVIAARLEVGDVPEDEAAERLGQVLAAPLLARSRAATGRVNLLAETAGLLVLDTKRIARMNAVDESLTLATLPNFTPVNTKEMVATIKVIPFAVP
;
A
#
# COMPACT_ATOMS: atom_id res chain seq x y z
N MET A 1 9.08 9.14 6.46
CA MET A 1 8.28 9.93 5.49
C MET A 1 7.68 11.15 6.14
N ILE A 2 7.57 12.26 5.40
CA ILE A 2 6.86 13.48 5.81
C ILE A 2 5.50 13.52 5.11
N PHE A 3 4.41 13.53 5.88
CA PHE A 3 3.04 13.62 5.33
C PHE A 3 2.38 14.94 5.73
N GLY A 4 1.85 15.67 4.76
CA GLY A 4 1.11 16.91 5.03
C GLY A 4 1.10 17.90 3.88
N PRO A 5 0.77 19.18 4.14
CA PRO A 5 0.88 20.25 3.17
C PRO A 5 2.31 20.35 2.63
N THR A 6 2.42 20.29 1.30
CA THR A 6 3.69 20.36 0.57
C THR A 6 3.56 21.45 -0.49
N ARG A 7 4.43 22.45 -0.42
CA ARG A 7 4.51 23.52 -1.42
C ARG A 7 4.89 22.95 -2.79
N LEU A 8 4.33 23.48 -3.87
CA LEU A 8 4.60 22.97 -5.22
C LEU A 8 6.08 23.04 -5.61
N GLU A 9 6.84 23.97 -5.03
CA GLU A 9 8.28 24.08 -5.21
C GLU A 9 9.05 22.86 -4.69
N GLU A 10 8.50 22.16 -3.70
CA GLU A 10 9.08 20.98 -3.05
C GLU A 10 8.32 19.69 -3.35
N ALA A 11 7.28 19.75 -4.19
CA ALA A 11 6.35 18.65 -4.40
C ALA A 11 6.85 17.62 -5.42
N LYS A 12 7.90 17.90 -6.19
CA LYS A 12 8.44 16.95 -7.17
C LYS A 12 8.91 15.67 -6.46
N GLY A 13 8.45 14.53 -6.92
CA GLY A 13 8.70 13.22 -6.32
C GLY A 13 7.78 12.88 -5.13
N ALA A 14 6.97 13.82 -4.64
CA ALA A 14 6.00 13.54 -3.59
C ALA A 14 4.80 12.75 -4.13
N ILE A 15 4.17 11.96 -3.26
CA ILE A 15 3.02 11.12 -3.57
C ILE A 15 1.74 11.84 -3.14
N LEU A 16 0.85 12.09 -4.08
CA LEU A 16 -0.37 12.85 -3.85
C LEU A 16 -1.36 12.10 -2.95
N ALA A 17 -1.81 12.73 -1.86
CA ALA A 17 -2.70 12.09 -0.88
C ALA A 17 -4.16 11.96 -1.36
N HIS A 18 -4.59 12.84 -2.26
CA HIS A 18 -5.98 12.92 -2.74
C HIS A 18 -6.02 13.07 -4.26
N THR A 19 -7.10 12.62 -4.89
CA THR A 19 -7.30 12.85 -6.32
C THR A 19 -7.54 14.34 -6.58
N MET A 20 -6.75 14.94 -7.46
CA MET A 20 -6.90 16.33 -7.91
C MET A 20 -7.47 16.35 -9.32
N ARG A 21 -8.60 17.04 -9.49
CA ARG A 21 -9.23 17.26 -10.80
C ARG A 21 -8.84 18.64 -11.30
N LEU A 22 -8.03 18.68 -12.36
CA LEU A 22 -7.51 19.89 -12.98
C LEU A 22 -8.15 20.07 -14.36
N ALA A 23 -7.97 21.23 -14.97
CA ALA A 23 -8.37 21.44 -16.35
C ALA A 23 -7.59 20.47 -17.27
N GLY A 24 -8.30 19.58 -17.95
CA GLY A 24 -7.71 18.63 -18.91
C GLY A 24 -6.92 17.45 -18.30
N ARG A 25 -6.80 17.34 -16.97
CA ARG A 25 -6.05 16.24 -16.32
C ARG A 25 -6.65 15.86 -14.97
N VAL A 26 -6.65 14.56 -14.66
CA VAL A 26 -6.95 14.05 -13.32
C VAL A 26 -5.70 13.39 -12.76
N LEU A 27 -5.17 13.92 -11.66
CA LEU A 27 -4.11 13.29 -10.88
C LEU A 27 -4.77 12.42 -9.81
N LYS A 28 -4.58 11.10 -9.87
CA LYS A 28 -5.19 10.18 -8.90
C LYS A 28 -4.43 10.21 -7.57
N LYS A 29 -5.09 9.88 -6.46
CA LYS A 29 -4.40 9.52 -5.21
C LYS A 29 -3.30 8.48 -5.50
N GLY A 30 -2.13 8.66 -4.90
CA GLY A 30 -0.97 7.78 -5.10
C GLY A 30 -0.11 8.15 -6.31
N THR A 31 -0.47 9.20 -7.06
CA THR A 31 0.37 9.68 -8.17
C THR A 31 1.66 10.30 -7.62
N VAL A 32 2.81 9.84 -8.11
CA VAL A 32 4.10 10.50 -7.90
C VAL A 32 4.14 11.75 -8.77
N LEU A 33 4.39 12.91 -8.16
CA LEU A 33 4.36 14.19 -8.85
C LEU A 33 5.64 14.40 -9.67
N ASP A 34 5.50 14.36 -10.99
CA ASP A 34 6.52 14.76 -11.96
C ASP A 34 6.45 16.27 -12.27
N ASP A 35 7.39 16.77 -13.09
CA ASP A 35 7.42 18.19 -13.48
C ASP A 35 6.12 18.64 -14.15
N GLY A 36 5.52 17.78 -14.99
CA GLY A 36 4.27 18.08 -15.68
C GLY A 36 3.07 18.13 -14.74
N ALA A 37 3.02 17.27 -13.72
CA ALA A 37 1.98 17.28 -12.70
C ALA A 37 2.08 18.55 -11.85
N VAL A 38 3.30 18.93 -11.46
CA VAL A 38 3.55 20.17 -10.72
C VAL A 38 3.16 21.40 -11.55
N ALA A 39 3.48 21.43 -12.85
CA ALA A 39 3.07 22.51 -13.75
C ALA A 39 1.54 22.61 -13.87
N ALA A 40 0.86 21.48 -14.09
CA ALA A 40 -0.60 21.46 -14.17
C ALA A 40 -1.28 21.91 -12.87
N LEU A 41 -0.73 21.54 -11.71
CA LEU A 41 -1.21 22.01 -10.42
C LEU A 41 -1.06 23.53 -10.29
N ARG A 42 0.07 24.09 -10.74
CA ARG A 42 0.33 25.53 -10.73
C ARG A 42 -0.60 26.29 -11.66
N GLU A 43 -0.83 25.79 -12.87
CA GLU A 43 -1.80 26.35 -13.83
C GLU A 43 -3.24 26.31 -13.28
N GLY A 44 -3.57 25.28 -12.51
CA GLY A 44 -4.83 25.18 -11.76
C GLY A 44 -4.94 26.14 -10.57
N GLY A 45 -3.94 26.98 -10.32
CA GLY A 45 -3.94 27.97 -9.24
C GLY A 45 -3.56 27.43 -7.86
N HIS A 46 -3.12 26.17 -7.77
CA HIS A 46 -2.65 25.60 -6.52
C HIS A 46 -1.25 26.11 -6.16
N ARG A 47 -0.99 26.30 -4.86
CA ARG A 47 0.33 26.65 -4.30
C ARG A 47 0.93 25.52 -3.47
N GLU A 48 0.07 24.65 -2.97
CA GLU A 48 0.42 23.50 -2.15
C GLU A 48 -0.58 22.36 -2.39
N VAL A 49 -0.17 21.15 -2.01
CA VAL A 49 -0.99 19.94 -2.02
C VAL A 49 -0.72 19.13 -0.76
N ILE A 50 -1.68 18.28 -0.36
CA ILE A 50 -1.40 17.27 0.65
C ILE A 50 -0.69 16.10 -0.02
N ALA A 51 0.53 15.82 0.41
CA ALA A 51 1.37 14.78 -0.18
C ALA A 51 2.24 14.08 0.87
N ALA A 52 2.71 12.88 0.51
CA ALA A 52 3.77 12.17 1.23
C ALA A 52 5.10 12.39 0.51
N ARG A 53 6.10 12.84 1.24
CA ARG A 53 7.49 12.92 0.79
C ARG A 53 8.28 11.83 1.48
N LEU A 54 8.81 10.91 0.68
CA LEU A 54 9.67 9.84 1.19
C LEU A 54 11.04 10.43 1.55
N GLU A 55 11.58 9.93 2.64
CA GLU A 55 12.89 10.25 3.20
C GLU A 55 13.86 9.09 2.95
N VAL A 56 15.15 9.34 3.16
CA VAL A 56 16.15 8.28 3.08
C VAL A 56 15.85 7.23 4.15
N GLY A 57 15.73 5.97 3.73
CA GLY A 57 15.38 4.85 4.60
C GLY A 57 13.94 4.38 4.43
N ASP A 58 13.04 5.25 3.96
CA ASP A 58 11.64 4.85 3.74
C ASP A 58 11.52 3.80 2.63
N VAL A 59 10.73 2.77 2.89
CA VAL A 59 10.34 1.74 1.91
C VAL A 59 8.94 2.07 1.38
N PRO A 60 8.75 2.28 0.06
CA PRO A 60 7.44 2.54 -0.54
C PRO A 60 6.40 1.45 -0.21
N GLU A 61 5.13 1.84 -0.09
CA GLU A 61 4.05 0.94 0.37
C GLU A 61 3.93 -0.36 -0.44
N ASP A 62 4.06 -0.27 -1.76
CA ASP A 62 3.95 -1.44 -2.65
C ASP A 62 5.18 -2.34 -2.54
N GLU A 63 6.35 -1.75 -2.32
CA GLU A 63 7.57 -2.53 -2.10
C GLU A 63 7.53 -3.26 -0.76
N ALA A 64 7.09 -2.58 0.31
CA ALA A 64 6.90 -3.19 1.62
C ALA A 64 5.87 -4.32 1.59
N ALA A 65 4.72 -4.10 0.94
CA ALA A 65 3.68 -5.12 0.79
C ALA A 65 4.16 -6.32 -0.04
N GLU A 66 4.92 -6.08 -1.10
CA GLU A 66 5.51 -7.13 -1.94
C GLU A 66 6.50 -7.99 -1.15
N ARG A 67 7.43 -7.37 -0.41
CA ARG A 67 8.42 -8.08 0.42
C ARG A 67 7.75 -9.00 1.43
N LEU A 68 6.70 -8.53 2.11
CA LEU A 68 5.96 -9.35 3.07
C LEU A 68 5.14 -10.44 2.38
N GLY A 69 4.55 -10.13 1.23
CA GLY A 69 3.85 -11.10 0.41
C GLY A 69 4.73 -12.27 0.00
N GLN A 70 6.00 -12.01 -0.31
CA GLN A 70 6.99 -13.04 -0.63
C GLN A 70 7.33 -13.91 0.58
N VAL A 71 7.47 -13.31 1.77
CA VAL A 71 7.74 -14.05 3.03
C VAL A 71 6.57 -14.96 3.42
N LEU A 72 5.34 -14.56 3.11
CA LEU A 72 4.13 -15.34 3.39
C LEU A 72 3.77 -16.33 2.28
N ALA A 73 4.56 -16.42 1.21
CA ALA A 73 4.33 -17.40 0.16
C ALA A 73 4.45 -18.83 0.72
N ALA A 74 3.44 -19.64 0.46
CA ALA A 74 3.37 -21.03 0.91
C ALA A 74 2.68 -21.89 -0.14
N PRO A 75 2.89 -23.22 -0.15
CA PRO A 75 2.14 -24.12 -1.00
C PRO A 75 0.63 -23.91 -0.83
N LEU A 76 -0.12 -24.04 -1.93
CA LEU A 76 -1.58 -23.88 -1.97
C LEU A 76 -2.08 -22.43 -1.74
N LEU A 77 -1.18 -21.44 -1.73
CA LEU A 77 -1.52 -20.02 -1.71
C LEU A 77 -1.06 -19.33 -2.99
N ALA A 78 -2.01 -18.74 -3.69
CA ALA A 78 -1.75 -17.77 -4.75
C ALA A 78 -1.65 -16.37 -4.13
N ARG A 79 -0.85 -15.51 -4.75
CA ARG A 79 -0.61 -14.15 -4.28
C ARG A 79 -0.95 -13.14 -5.37
N SER A 80 -1.61 -12.04 -4.99
CA SER A 80 -1.77 -10.90 -5.90
C SER A 80 -0.46 -10.12 -6.04
N ARG A 81 -0.29 -9.41 -7.16
CA ARG A 81 0.73 -8.37 -7.26
C ARG A 81 0.48 -7.30 -6.16
N ALA A 82 1.55 -6.72 -5.62
CA ALA A 82 1.43 -5.55 -4.77
C ALA A 82 0.82 -4.36 -5.54
N ALA A 83 -0.18 -3.72 -4.94
CA ALA A 83 -0.77 -2.49 -5.46
C ALA A 83 -1.44 -1.70 -4.33
N THR A 84 -1.20 -0.38 -4.28
CA THR A 84 -1.75 0.52 -3.25
C THR A 84 -1.51 0.02 -1.83
N GLY A 85 -0.29 -0.46 -1.55
CA GLY A 85 0.14 -1.01 -0.27
C GLY A 85 -0.54 -2.32 0.09
N ARG A 86 -1.09 -3.06 -0.87
CA ARG A 86 -1.85 -4.30 -0.60
C ARG A 86 -1.32 -5.49 -1.37
N VAL A 87 -1.26 -6.63 -0.68
CA VAL A 87 -1.09 -7.96 -1.28
C VAL A 87 -2.13 -8.90 -0.68
N ASN A 88 -2.87 -9.62 -1.53
CA ASN A 88 -3.85 -10.62 -1.11
C ASN A 88 -3.26 -12.03 -1.28
N LEU A 89 -3.57 -12.92 -0.34
CA LEU A 89 -3.32 -14.34 -0.42
C LEU A 89 -4.64 -15.07 -0.63
N LEU A 90 -4.69 -15.94 -1.63
CA LEU A 90 -5.86 -16.68 -2.05
C LEU A 90 -5.58 -18.17 -1.98
N ALA A 91 -6.55 -18.97 -1.54
CA ALA A 91 -6.43 -20.42 -1.57
C ALA A 91 -6.41 -20.92 -3.02
N GLU A 92 -5.46 -21.77 -3.40
CA GLU A 92 -5.41 -22.37 -4.74
C GLU A 92 -6.37 -23.56 -4.88
N THR A 93 -6.75 -24.16 -3.75
CA THR A 93 -7.67 -25.30 -3.67
C THR A 93 -8.61 -25.12 -2.48
N ALA A 94 -9.76 -25.81 -2.52
CA ALA A 94 -10.62 -25.92 -1.35
C ALA A 94 -9.91 -26.68 -0.22
N GLY A 95 -10.15 -26.28 1.03
CA GLY A 95 -9.47 -26.86 2.19
C GLY A 95 -9.83 -26.20 3.51
N LEU A 96 -8.98 -26.41 4.52
CA LEU A 96 -9.11 -25.82 5.84
C LEU A 96 -7.93 -24.87 6.09
N LEU A 97 -8.21 -23.60 6.39
CA LEU A 97 -7.19 -22.62 6.73
C LEU A 97 -6.64 -22.91 8.13
N VAL A 98 -5.33 -23.15 8.23
CA VAL A 98 -4.63 -23.32 9.51
C VAL A 98 -3.58 -22.24 9.67
N LEU A 99 -3.64 -21.51 10.78
CA LEU A 99 -2.83 -20.33 11.03
C LEU A 99 -1.90 -20.52 12.23
N ASP A 100 -0.65 -20.06 12.10
CA ASP A 100 0.19 -19.76 13.27
C ASP A 100 -0.20 -18.38 13.81
N THR A 101 -1.24 -18.35 14.64
CA THR A 101 -1.80 -17.12 15.21
C THR A 101 -0.77 -16.33 16.03
N LYS A 102 0.18 -17.02 16.69
CA LYS A 102 1.25 -16.37 17.45
C LYS A 102 2.22 -15.65 16.53
N ARG A 103 2.59 -16.25 15.40
CA ARG A 103 3.49 -15.62 14.43
C ARG A 103 2.83 -14.43 13.74
N ILE A 104 1.55 -14.55 13.38
CA ILE A 104 0.77 -13.45 12.82
C ILE A 104 0.70 -12.28 13.82
N ALA A 105 0.38 -12.57 15.09
CA ALA A 105 0.33 -11.54 16.13
C ALA A 105 1.68 -10.83 16.32
N ARG A 106 2.80 -11.57 16.33
CA ARG A 106 4.14 -10.96 16.40
C ARG A 106 4.44 -10.05 15.22
N MET A 107 4.02 -10.45 14.01
CA MET A 107 4.24 -9.64 12.81
C MET A 107 3.41 -8.34 12.86
N ASN A 108 2.15 -8.42 13.26
CA ASN A 108 1.28 -7.24 13.40
C ASN A 108 1.70 -6.32 14.56
N ALA A 109 2.53 -6.81 15.49
CA ALA A 109 3.08 -6.02 16.57
C ALA A 109 4.41 -5.31 16.22
N VAL A 110 4.95 -5.52 15.01
CA VAL A 110 6.22 -4.91 14.59
C VAL A 110 6.06 -3.39 14.44
N ASP A 111 5.05 -2.96 13.69
CA ASP A 111 4.81 -1.56 13.40
C ASP A 111 3.34 -1.34 13.02
N GLU A 112 2.74 -0.23 13.45
CA GLU A 112 1.33 0.09 13.20
C GLU A 112 1.02 0.38 11.72
N SER A 113 2.03 0.72 10.93
CA SER A 113 1.91 0.96 9.49
C SER A 113 1.54 -0.29 8.69
N LEU A 114 1.70 -1.47 9.28
CA LEU A 114 1.49 -2.76 8.64
C LEU A 114 0.45 -3.60 9.37
N THR A 115 -0.42 -4.26 8.62
CA THR A 115 -1.25 -5.34 9.16
C THR A 115 -1.38 -6.49 8.18
N LEU A 116 -1.25 -7.72 8.67
CA LEU A 116 -1.80 -8.92 8.06
C LEU A 116 -3.14 -9.25 8.71
N ALA A 117 -4.21 -9.13 7.94
CA ALA A 117 -5.53 -9.62 8.30
C ALA A 117 -5.76 -10.98 7.67
N THR A 118 -6.42 -11.89 8.40
CA THR A 118 -6.74 -13.24 7.94
C THR A 118 -8.21 -13.56 8.20
N LEU A 119 -8.75 -14.56 7.52
CA LEU A 119 -9.93 -15.27 8.04
C LEU A 119 -9.62 -15.91 9.41
N PRO A 120 -10.64 -16.29 10.20
CA PRO A 120 -10.43 -17.03 11.44
C PRO A 120 -9.63 -18.32 11.21
N ASN A 121 -8.93 -18.76 12.27
CA ASN A 121 -8.26 -20.06 12.22
C ASN A 121 -9.30 -21.19 12.08
N PHE A 122 -8.95 -22.23 11.34
CA PHE A 122 -9.83 -23.37 11.02
C PHE A 122 -11.08 -22.99 10.20
N THR A 123 -11.01 -21.91 9.42
CA THR A 123 -12.07 -21.60 8.45
C THR A 123 -11.97 -22.54 7.23
N PRO A 124 -13.06 -23.23 6.83
CA PRO A 124 -13.11 -23.92 5.55
C PRO A 124 -13.15 -22.89 4.42
N VAL A 125 -12.35 -23.11 3.38
CA VAL A 125 -12.17 -22.17 2.27
C VAL A 125 -12.35 -22.86 0.93
N ASN A 126 -12.80 -22.12 -0.07
CA ASN A 126 -12.93 -22.57 -1.46
C ASN A 126 -11.71 -22.15 -2.29
N THR A 127 -11.54 -22.79 -3.44
CA THR A 127 -10.58 -22.34 -4.46
C THR A 127 -10.82 -20.87 -4.83
N LYS A 128 -9.74 -20.09 -4.88
CA LYS A 128 -9.69 -18.63 -5.11
C LYS A 128 -10.30 -17.78 -4.00
N GLU A 129 -10.63 -18.35 -2.84
CA GLU A 129 -11.09 -17.56 -1.70
C GLU A 129 -9.91 -16.79 -1.07
N MET A 130 -10.12 -15.50 -0.77
CA MET A 130 -9.09 -14.68 -0.12
C MET A 130 -8.99 -15.05 1.36
N VAL A 131 -7.86 -15.61 1.76
CA VAL A 131 -7.64 -16.11 3.13
C VAL A 131 -6.88 -15.12 4.00
N ALA A 132 -6.09 -14.25 3.38
CA ALA A 132 -5.36 -13.20 4.06
C ALA A 132 -5.08 -11.99 3.16
N THR A 133 -4.85 -10.84 3.78
CA THR A 133 -4.44 -9.61 3.09
C THR A 133 -3.42 -8.86 3.93
N ILE A 134 -2.33 -8.47 3.29
CA ILE A 134 -1.36 -7.52 3.83
C ILE A 134 -1.85 -6.12 3.45
N LYS A 135 -1.84 -5.21 4.41
CA LYS A 135 -2.04 -3.79 4.17
C LYS A 135 -0.92 -2.99 4.82
N VAL A 136 -0.15 -2.30 3.98
CA VAL A 136 0.62 -1.12 4.35
C VAL A 136 -0.33 0.08 4.24
N ILE A 137 -0.57 0.76 5.35
CA ILE A 137 -1.54 1.86 5.43
C ILE A 137 -0.96 3.20 4.93
N PRO A 138 0.22 3.65 5.40
CA PRO A 138 0.87 4.84 4.87
C PRO A 138 1.47 4.60 3.48
N PHE A 139 1.92 5.67 2.82
CA PHE A 139 2.59 5.58 1.51
C PHE A 139 4.01 5.00 1.57
N ALA A 140 4.60 4.92 2.76
CA ALA A 140 5.87 4.26 3.01
C ALA A 140 5.97 3.85 4.48
N VAL A 141 6.88 2.91 4.77
CA VAL A 141 7.24 2.43 6.11
C VAL A 141 8.73 2.71 6.37
N PRO A 142 9.18 2.84 7.64
CA PRO A 142 10.59 3.05 7.97
C PRO A 142 11.48 1.83 7.71
#